data_AF-A0AAV6CKH5-F1
#
_entry.id   AF-A0AAV6CKH5-F1
#
_cell.length_a   1.000
_cell.length_b   1.000
_cell.length_c   1.000
_cell.angle_alpha   90.00
_cell.angle_beta   90.00
_cell.angle_gamma   90.00
#
_symmetry.space_group_name_H-M   'P 1'
#
loop_
_entity.id
_entity.type
_entity.pdbx_description
1 polymer ?
#
loop_
_entity_poly.entity_id
_entity_poly.type
_entity_poly.pdbx_seq_one_letter_code
_entity_poly.pdbx_strand_id
1 'polypeptide(L)'
;DSLMVFGDAIINPASRGPGVLPEQYCVDHRALENELIQLVNARNFNIALTAHGKPLTMKPVNRIRLLLRLQSDIPPQSPKN
;
A
#
# COMPACT_ATOMS: atom_id res chain seq x y z
N ASP A 1 -4.87 12.29 -13.67
CA ASP A 1 -4.22 11.95 -12.40
C ASP A 1 -5.25 11.64 -11.33
N SER A 2 -5.10 10.52 -10.62
CA SER A 2 -5.98 10.13 -9.50
C SER A 2 -5.21 10.05 -8.18
N LEU A 3 -5.84 10.60 -7.14
CA LEU A 3 -5.32 10.73 -5.79
C LEU A 3 -6.08 9.77 -4.86
N MET A 4 -5.37 9.09 -3.98
CA MET A 4 -5.95 8.34 -2.87
C MET A 4 -5.44 8.89 -1.55
N VAL A 5 -6.33 9.14 -0.59
CA VAL A 5 -5.97 9.60 0.76
C VAL A 5 -6.19 8.46 1.74
N PHE A 6 -5.11 7.95 2.32
CA PHE A 6 -5.16 6.82 3.25
C PHE A 6 -5.26 7.24 4.72
N GLY A 7 -5.15 8.55 5.01
CA GLY A 7 -5.07 9.03 6.39
C GLY A 7 -3.94 8.30 7.14
N ASP A 8 -4.26 7.71 8.28
CA ASP A 8 -3.31 6.96 9.10
C ASP A 8 -3.19 5.48 8.72
N ALA A 9 -4.09 4.94 7.89
CA ALA A 9 -4.11 3.52 7.54
C ALA A 9 -2.81 3.06 6.86
N ILE A 10 -2.21 3.95 6.07
CA ILE A 10 -0.85 3.83 5.53
C ILE A 10 -0.06 5.04 5.99
N ILE A 11 1.15 4.80 6.49
CA ILE A 11 2.09 5.83 6.93
C ILE A 11 3.39 5.68 6.15
N ASN A 12 4.09 6.77 5.87
CA ASN A 12 5.38 6.72 5.16
C ASN A 12 6.42 7.67 5.78
N PRO A 13 6.86 7.42 7.03
CA PRO A 13 7.87 8.25 7.67
C PRO A 13 9.21 8.15 6.94
N ALA A 14 9.93 9.27 6.85
CA ALA A 14 11.18 9.34 6.09
C ALA A 14 12.26 8.37 6.59
N SER A 15 12.24 7.98 7.87
CA SER A 15 13.23 7.11 8.50
C SER A 15 13.05 5.61 8.23
N ARG A 16 11.82 5.16 7.91
CA ARG A 16 11.50 3.73 7.80
C ARG A 16 10.76 3.33 6.52
N GLY A 17 10.29 4.31 5.74
CA GLY A 17 9.49 4.06 4.54
C GLY A 17 8.03 3.71 4.85
N PRO A 18 7.30 3.21 3.84
CA PRO A 18 5.87 2.97 3.95
C PRO A 18 5.55 1.76 4.83
N GLY A 19 4.49 1.87 5.61
CA GLY A 19 3.98 0.83 6.52
C GLY A 19 2.47 0.94 6.70
N VAL A 20 1.84 -0.15 7.14
CA VAL A 20 0.47 -0.12 7.67
C VAL A 20 0.52 0.51 9.08
N LEU A 21 -0.58 1.11 9.52
CA LEU A 21 -0.72 1.61 10.89
C LEU A 21 -0.36 0.49 11.90
N PRO A 22 0.57 0.72 12.85
CA PRO A 22 0.96 -0.33 13.79
C PRO A 22 -0.21 -0.87 14.64
N GLU A 23 -0.13 -2.15 14.98
CA GLU A 23 -1.18 -2.89 15.71
C GLU A 23 -1.61 -2.20 17.01
N GLN A 24 -0.68 -1.61 17.77
CA GLN A 24 -1.01 -0.94 19.03
C GLN A 24 -1.93 0.29 18.88
N TYR A 25 -2.09 0.80 17.65
CA TYR A 25 -2.96 1.93 17.34
C TYR A 25 -4.26 1.50 16.64
N CYS A 26 -4.45 0.20 16.45
CA CYS A 26 -5.61 -0.36 15.77
C CYS A 26 -6.56 -1.01 16.78
N VAL A 27 -7.88 -0.83 16.57
CA VAL A 27 -8.89 -1.65 17.26
C VAL A 27 -8.86 -3.09 16.72
N ASP A 28 -8.71 -3.23 15.40
CA ASP A 28 -8.52 -4.51 14.71
C ASP A 28 -7.57 -4.30 13.52
N HIS A 29 -6.31 -4.70 13.70
CA HIS A 29 -5.28 -4.55 12.67
C HIS A 29 -5.53 -5.46 11.46
N ARG A 30 -6.13 -6.64 11.66
CA ARG A 30 -6.39 -7.59 10.59
C ARG A 30 -7.54 -7.13 9.69
N ALA A 31 -8.59 -6.56 10.28
CA ALA A 31 -9.66 -5.92 9.52
C ALA A 31 -9.12 -4.78 8.65
N LEU A 32 -8.24 -3.94 9.21
CA LEU A 32 -7.59 -2.87 8.45
C LEU A 32 -6.81 -3.41 7.23
N GLU A 33 -5.97 -4.43 7.42
CA GLU A 33 -5.23 -5.04 6.31
C GLU A 33 -6.17 -5.58 5.23
N ASN A 34 -7.24 -6.27 5.61
CA ASN A 34 -8.21 -6.82 4.66
C ASN A 34 -8.92 -5.71 3.85
N GLU A 35 -9.31 -4.61 4.49
CA GLU A 35 -9.92 -3.46 3.81
C GLU A 35 -8.94 -2.77 2.87
N LEU A 36 -7.67 -2.62 3.28
CA LEU A 36 -6.61 -2.08 2.42
C LEU A 36 -6.36 -2.95 1.18
N ILE A 37 -6.38 -4.28 1.34
CA ILE A 37 -6.26 -5.24 0.24
C ILE A 37 -7.41 -5.06 -0.75
N GLN A 38 -8.66 -4.99 -0.26
CA GLN A 38 -9.83 -4.78 -1.11
C GLN A 38 -9.75 -3.43 -1.84
N LEU A 39 -9.41 -2.36 -1.13
CA LEU A 39 -9.31 -1.01 -1.68
C LEU A 39 -8.26 -0.90 -2.78
N VAL A 40 -7.05 -1.43 -2.55
CA VAL A 40 -5.94 -1.33 -3.51
C VAL A 40 -6.13 -2.22 -4.74
N ASN A 41 -7.00 -3.24 -4.64
CA ASN A 41 -7.39 -4.07 -5.78
C ASN A 41 -8.56 -3.47 -6.57
N ALA A 42 -9.46 -2.74 -5.92
CA ALA A 42 -10.63 -2.13 -6.55
C ALA A 42 -10.35 -0.77 -7.22
N ARG A 43 -9.23 -0.12 -6.90
CA ARG A 43 -8.95 1.26 -7.32
C ARG A 43 -7.52 1.40 -7.87
N ASN A 44 -7.40 2.15 -8.97
CA ASN A 44 -6.11 2.56 -9.51
C ASN A 44 -5.84 4.04 -9.18
N PHE A 45 -4.63 4.35 -8.70
CA PHE A 45 -4.24 5.72 -8.32
C PHE A 45 -2.77 6.00 -8.59
N ASN A 46 -2.47 7.26 -8.91
CA ASN A 46 -1.13 7.71 -9.29
C ASN A 46 -0.39 8.37 -8.11
N ILE A 47 -1.13 8.84 -7.11
CA ILE A 47 -0.59 9.43 -5.89
C ILE A 47 -1.34 8.86 -4.68
N ALA A 48 -0.61 8.45 -3.65
CA ALA A 48 -1.18 8.12 -2.34
C ALA A 48 -0.70 9.12 -1.28
N LEU A 49 -1.63 9.82 -0.64
CA LEU A 49 -1.37 10.68 0.51
C LEU A 49 -1.54 9.88 1.80
N THR A 50 -0.61 10.10 2.71
CA THR A 50 -0.58 9.55 4.07
C THR A 50 -0.60 10.71 5.04
N ALA A 51 -1.29 10.59 6.18
CA ALA A 51 -1.30 11.62 7.21
C ALA A 51 0.09 11.81 7.84
N HIS A 52 0.90 10.75 7.88
CA HIS A 52 2.26 10.79 8.42
C HIS A 52 3.32 10.50 7.35
N GLY A 53 4.19 11.49 7.11
CA GLY A 53 5.37 11.36 6.27
C GLY A 53 5.17 11.84 4.84
N LYS A 54 5.86 11.21 3.87
CA LYS A 54 5.86 11.67 2.47
C LYS A 54 4.79 10.95 1.63
N PRO A 55 4.17 11.61 0.64
CA PRO A 55 3.29 10.95 -0.30
C PRO A 55 4.04 9.90 -1.13
N LEU A 56 3.33 8.85 -1.56
CA LEU A 56 3.84 7.88 -2.53
C LEU A 56 3.44 8.32 -3.93
N THR A 57 4.41 8.71 -4.75
CA THR A 57 4.20 9.22 -6.12
C THR A 57 4.70 8.28 -7.21
N MET A 58 5.57 7.32 -6.86
CA MET A 58 6.09 6.33 -7.82
C MET A 58 5.45 4.97 -7.58
N LYS A 59 4.67 4.49 -8.57
CA LYS A 59 3.99 3.19 -8.56
C LYS A 59 3.29 2.89 -7.21
N PRO A 60 2.45 3.80 -6.69
CA PRO A 60 1.99 3.72 -5.30
C PRO A 60 1.11 2.47 -5.04
N VAL A 61 0.30 2.06 -6.01
CA VAL A 61 -0.48 0.80 -5.97
C VAL A 61 0.45 -0.41 -5.75
N ASN A 62 1.51 -0.55 -6.54
CA ASN A 62 2.45 -1.68 -6.41
C ASN A 62 3.20 -1.65 -5.07
N ARG A 63 3.57 -0.46 -4.59
CA ARG A 63 4.25 -0.32 -3.29
C ARG A 63 3.35 -0.74 -2.13
N ILE A 64 2.07 -0.36 -2.17
CA ILE A 64 1.09 -0.76 -1.14
C ILE A 64 0.78 -2.26 -1.26
N ARG A 65 0.67 -2.82 -2.47
CA ARG A 65 0.54 -4.27 -2.65
C ARG A 65 1.71 -5.05 -2.05
N LEU A 66 2.94 -4.60 -2.30
CA LEU A 66 4.14 -5.21 -1.72
C LEU A 66 4.13 -5.13 -0.18
N LEU A 67 3.72 -3.98 0.38
CA LEU A 67 3.57 -3.79 1.81
C LEU A 67 2.57 -4.80 2.42
N LEU A 68 1.43 -5.00 1.75
CA LEU A 68 0.38 -5.94 2.16
C LEU A 68 0.71 -7.41 1.82
N ARG A 69 1.95 -7.69 1.39
CA ARG A 69 2.41 -9.02 0.92
C ARG A 69 1.51 -9.66 -0.13
N LEU A 70 0.80 -8.82 -0.89
CA LEU A 70 0.05 -9.28 -2.04
C LEU A 70 1.09 -9.64 -3.10
N GLN A 71 1.07 -10.89 -3.56
CA GLN A 71 1.90 -11.31 -4.69
C GLN A 71 1.63 -10.32 -5.82
N SER A 72 2.68 -9.58 -6.21
CA SER A 72 2.63 -8.87 -7.47
C SER A 72 2.65 -9.97 -8.52
N ASP A 73 1.59 -10.09 -9.32
CA ASP A 73 1.58 -10.94 -10.50
C ASP A 73 2.75 -10.56 -11.43
N ILE A 74 3.92 -11.10 -11.14
CA ILE A 74 5.01 -11.24 -12.09
C ILE A 74 4.67 -12.56 -12.78
N PRO A 75 4.20 -12.55 -14.04
CA PRO A 75 4.03 -13.79 -14.76
C PRO A 75 5.37 -14.55 -14.74
N PRO A 76 5.37 -15.89 -14.58
CA PRO A 76 6.60 -16.66 -14.61
C PRO A 76 7.33 -16.31 -15.90
N GLN A 77 8.60 -15.90 -15.80
CA GLN A 77 9.44 -15.71 -16.97
C GLN A 77 9.43 -17.04 -17.74
N SER A 78 8.87 -17.03 -18.95
CA SER A 78 8.93 -18.19 -19.84
C SER A 78 10.38 -18.67 -19.91
N PRO A 79 10.62 -19.99 -19.85
CA PRO A 79 11.96 -20.52 -19.99
C PRO A 79 12.55 -20.01 -21.31
N LYS A 80 13.76 -19.45 -21.23
CA LYS A 80 14.55 -19.13 -22.42
C LYS A 80 14.77 -20.43 -23.18
N ASN A 81 14.18 -20.55 -24.37
CA ASN A 81 14.62 -21.53 -25.37
C ASN A 81 16.06 -21.26 -25.78
#